data_AF-X1RR27-F1
#
_entry.id   AF-X1RR27-F1
#
_cell.length_a   1.000
_cell.length_b   1.000
_cell.length_c   1.000
_cell.angle_alpha   90.00
_cell.angle_beta   90.00
_cell.angle_gamma   90.00
#
_symmetry.space_group_name_H-M   'P 1'
#
loop_
_entity.id
_entity.type
_entity.pdbx_description
1 polymer ?
#
loop_
_entity_poly.entity_id
_entity_poly.type
_entity_poly.pdbx_seq_one_letter_code
_entity_poly.pdbx_strand_id
1 'polypeptide(L)'
;MMVDAEFSAGEVLELNTSTSAKNAIVVLQAEEGGNILISDTSNQLDQVIPGVAINLLSADPTETVSVKVEADIAAVQQSIINLIGTYNNLMDAINSQQSYNADTEQRGGPLFGNVSLMNIRNQLRRVITDPIESSASLTSIFDLGISADLTGHLNVDNSRLTEVLKDDLEGVKDFFSLSENVAHSSFETTPSASSTLSGDF
;
A
#
# COMPACT_ATOMS: atom_id res chain seq x y z
N MET A 1 -0.29 -83.44 -10.14
CA MET A 1 0.08 -82.03 -9.91
C MET A 1 -0.60 -81.63 -8.61
N MET A 2 0.12 -81.74 -7.50
CA MET A 2 -0.38 -81.35 -6.17
C MET A 2 -0.18 -79.84 -6.08
N VAL A 3 -1.25 -79.07 -5.95
CA VAL A 3 -1.17 -77.64 -5.67
C VAL A 3 -1.12 -77.53 -4.16
N ASP A 4 0.01 -77.03 -3.66
CA ASP A 4 0.27 -76.80 -2.25
C ASP A 4 -0.80 -75.87 -1.66
N ALA A 5 -1.39 -76.27 -0.54
CA ALA A 5 -2.48 -75.56 0.13
C ALA A 5 -1.98 -74.40 1.03
N GLU A 6 -0.68 -74.11 1.06
CA GLU A 6 -0.13 -73.06 1.92
C GLU A 6 -0.24 -71.63 1.36
N PHE A 7 -0.78 -71.42 0.15
CA PHE A 7 -0.98 -70.05 -0.38
C PHE A 7 -2.35 -69.42 -0.06
N SER A 8 -3.13 -70.02 0.85
CA SER A 8 -4.39 -69.46 1.36
C SER A 8 -4.25 -68.85 2.76
N ALA A 9 -3.06 -68.38 3.12
CA ALA A 9 -2.92 -67.34 4.13
C ALA A 9 -2.71 -66.02 3.38
N GLY A 10 -3.78 -65.52 2.75
CA GLY A 10 -3.82 -64.13 2.34
C GLY A 10 -3.79 -63.29 3.61
N GLU A 11 -2.59 -62.98 4.11
CA GLU A 11 -2.42 -62.01 5.18
C GLU A 11 -3.16 -60.75 4.74
N VAL A 12 -4.09 -60.33 5.59
CA VAL A 12 -4.80 -59.07 5.41
C VAL A 12 -3.73 -57.99 5.35
N LEU A 13 -3.63 -57.30 4.21
CA LEU A 13 -2.79 -56.12 4.10
C LEU A 13 -3.36 -55.09 5.09
N GLU A 14 -2.78 -55.03 6.29
CA GLU A 14 -3.07 -53.98 7.24
C GLU A 14 -2.54 -52.68 6.66
N LEU A 15 -3.44 -51.91 6.05
CA LEU A 15 -3.19 -50.52 5.66
C LEU A 15 -3.08 -49.69 6.93
N ASN A 16 -1.88 -49.65 7.50
CA ASN A 16 -1.54 -48.78 8.60
C ASN A 16 -1.37 -47.34 8.09
N THR A 17 -2.18 -46.41 8.59
CA THR A 17 -1.98 -44.99 8.34
C THR A 17 -0.71 -44.54 9.07
N SER A 18 0.37 -44.31 8.32
CA SER A 18 1.65 -43.82 8.87
C SER A 18 1.52 -42.45 9.58
N THR A 19 0.49 -41.67 9.23
CA THR A 19 0.09 -40.44 9.93
C THR A 19 -1.41 -40.22 9.80
N SER A 20 -2.07 -39.92 10.93
CA SER A 20 -3.47 -39.50 10.95
C SER A 20 -3.56 -38.01 10.65
N ALA A 21 -4.51 -37.60 9.81
CA ALA A 21 -4.80 -36.20 9.58
C ALA A 21 -5.25 -35.55 10.89
N LYS A 22 -4.68 -34.38 11.21
CA LYS A 22 -5.03 -33.60 12.39
C LYS A 22 -5.30 -32.17 11.95
N ASN A 23 -6.29 -31.55 12.57
CA ASN A 23 -6.51 -30.13 12.44
C ASN A 23 -5.39 -29.36 13.16
N ALA A 24 -5.05 -28.20 12.63
CA ALA A 24 -4.32 -27.19 13.37
C ALA A 24 -5.18 -26.72 14.55
N ILE A 25 -4.54 -26.52 15.71
CA ILE A 25 -5.17 -25.96 16.90
C ILE A 25 -4.27 -24.86 17.43
N VAL A 26 -4.80 -23.64 17.55
CA VAL A 26 -4.09 -22.47 18.06
C VAL A 26 -4.97 -21.77 19.09
N VAL A 27 -4.35 -21.27 20.15
CA VAL A 27 -5.03 -20.41 21.13
C VAL A 27 -4.56 -18.98 20.88
N LEU A 28 -5.48 -18.11 20.50
CA LEU A 28 -5.21 -16.67 20.40
C LEU A 28 -5.61 -16.00 21.70
N GLN A 29 -4.74 -15.13 22.20
CA GLN A 29 -4.97 -14.32 23.38
C GLN A 29 -4.87 -12.85 22.98
N ALA A 30 -5.94 -12.08 23.19
CA ALA A 30 -5.91 -10.64 22.98
C ALA A 30 -5.41 -9.92 24.25
N GLU A 31 -4.72 -8.78 24.09
CA GLU A 31 -4.24 -7.97 25.23
C GLU A 31 -5.40 -7.52 26.15
N GLU A 32 -6.56 -7.22 25.56
CA GLU A 32 -7.80 -6.88 26.28
C GLU A 32 -8.85 -8.01 26.18
N GLY A 33 -8.48 -9.20 26.64
CA GLY A 33 -9.45 -10.20 27.11
C GLY A 33 -9.64 -11.45 26.25
N GLY A 34 -9.90 -12.56 26.95
CA GLY A 34 -10.35 -13.84 26.41
C GLY A 34 -9.28 -14.68 25.70
N ASN A 35 -9.32 -15.98 25.93
CA ASN A 35 -8.58 -16.95 25.11
C ASN A 35 -9.55 -17.52 24.08
N ILE A 36 -9.24 -17.39 22.80
CA ILE A 36 -10.04 -17.95 21.70
C ILE A 36 -9.30 -19.18 21.18
N LEU A 37 -9.94 -20.35 21.25
CA LEU A 37 -9.41 -21.57 20.67
C LEU A 37 -9.90 -21.69 19.23
N ILE A 38 -8.96 -21.87 18.31
CA ILE A 38 -9.20 -21.93 16.89
C ILE A 38 -8.73 -23.29 16.39
N SER A 39 -9.59 -23.95 15.63
CA SER A 39 -9.24 -25.19 14.95
C SER A 39 -9.49 -25.04 13.46
N ASP A 40 -8.48 -25.38 12.67
CA ASP A 40 -8.54 -25.30 11.21
C ASP A 40 -8.02 -26.59 10.58
N THR A 41 -8.52 -26.92 9.40
CA THR A 41 -8.03 -28.02 8.58
C THR A 41 -6.70 -27.70 7.89
N SER A 42 -6.32 -26.42 7.82
CA SER A 42 -5.08 -25.92 7.22
C SER A 42 -4.10 -25.37 8.27
N ASN A 43 -2.81 -25.39 7.94
CA ASN A 43 -1.77 -24.68 8.71
C ASN A 43 -1.64 -23.20 8.31
N GLN A 44 -2.48 -22.71 7.39
CA GLN A 44 -2.59 -21.31 7.02
C GLN A 44 -3.92 -20.78 7.56
N LEU A 45 -3.86 -19.85 8.51
CA LEU A 45 -5.00 -19.21 9.12
C LEU A 45 -5.12 -17.79 8.54
N ASP A 46 -6.02 -17.58 7.58
CA ASP A 46 -6.22 -16.30 6.88
C ASP A 46 -7.58 -15.64 7.18
N GLN A 47 -8.53 -16.39 7.73
CA GLN A 47 -9.88 -15.89 8.06
C GLN A 47 -10.07 -15.53 9.54
N VAL A 48 -9.04 -15.71 10.35
CA VAL A 48 -9.13 -15.58 11.80
C VAL A 48 -9.04 -14.14 12.26
N ILE A 49 -8.10 -13.39 11.69
CA ILE A 49 -7.90 -11.97 11.94
C ILE A 49 -8.04 -11.27 10.59
N PRO A 50 -9.02 -10.39 10.40
CA PRO A 50 -9.19 -9.67 9.14
C PRO A 50 -7.89 -8.99 8.70
N GLY A 51 -7.42 -9.31 7.48
CA GLY A 51 -6.20 -8.73 6.91
C GLY A 51 -4.88 -9.36 7.37
N VAL A 52 -4.89 -10.43 8.17
CA VAL A 52 -3.69 -11.12 8.64
C VAL A 52 -3.75 -12.60 8.26
N ALA A 53 -2.71 -13.08 7.57
CA ALA A 53 -2.50 -14.49 7.30
C ALA A 53 -1.39 -15.04 8.19
N ILE A 54 -1.72 -16.03 9.03
CA ILE A 54 -0.81 -16.68 9.97
C ILE A 54 -0.42 -18.05 9.42
N ASN A 55 0.87 -18.29 9.26
CA ASN A 55 1.41 -19.58 8.84
C ASN A 55 1.96 -20.35 10.05
N LEU A 56 1.38 -21.51 10.34
CA LEU A 56 1.78 -22.37 11.45
C LEU A 56 2.92 -23.29 11.00
N LEU A 57 4.12 -23.07 11.57
CA LEU A 57 5.34 -23.79 11.19
C LEU A 57 5.65 -24.97 12.12
N SER A 58 5.47 -24.77 13.43
CA SER A 58 5.72 -25.79 14.46
C SER A 58 4.79 -25.58 15.64
N ALA A 59 4.44 -26.67 16.31
CA ALA A 59 3.63 -26.64 17.52
C ALA A 59 4.53 -26.71 18.76
N ASP A 60 4.38 -25.74 19.66
CA ASP A 60 4.97 -25.78 20.99
C ASP A 60 3.91 -25.30 22.02
N PRO A 61 3.48 -26.15 22.96
CA PRO A 61 2.46 -25.79 23.96
C PRO A 61 3.04 -24.99 25.15
N THR A 62 4.36 -24.83 25.22
CA THR A 62 5.05 -24.12 26.32
C THR A 62 5.51 -22.72 25.94
N GLU A 63 5.58 -22.43 24.64
CA GLU A 63 6.01 -21.15 24.10
C GLU A 63 4.82 -20.28 23.68
N THR A 64 4.87 -18.99 24.03
CA THR A 64 3.89 -17.99 23.56
C THR A 64 4.54 -17.10 22.53
N VAL A 65 3.98 -17.06 21.33
CA VAL A 65 4.44 -16.17 20.25
C VAL A 65 3.63 -14.89 20.28
N SER A 66 4.33 -13.75 20.46
CA SER A 66 3.70 -12.42 20.36
C SER A 66 3.77 -11.92 18.93
N VAL A 67 2.61 -11.56 18.37
CA VAL A 67 2.50 -10.96 17.03
C VAL A 67 2.03 -9.52 17.21
N LYS A 68 2.85 -8.57 16.79
CA LYS A 68 2.51 -7.15 16.81
C LYS A 68 2.23 -6.69 15.38
N VAL A 69 1.02 -6.16 15.15
CA VAL A 69 0.65 -5.54 13.87
C VAL A 69 0.86 -4.04 14.02
N GLU A 70 1.76 -3.49 13.22
CA GLU A 70 2.06 -2.06 13.19
C GLU A 70 1.94 -1.54 11.75
N ALA A 71 1.66 -0.24 11.62
CA ALA A 71 1.67 0.40 10.31
C ALA A 71 3.10 0.46 9.75
N ASP A 72 3.25 0.09 8.47
CA ASP A 72 4.52 0.21 7.76
C ASP A 72 4.75 1.65 7.28
N ILE A 73 5.25 2.50 8.18
CA ILE A 73 5.56 3.90 7.89
C ILE A 73 6.61 4.02 6.79
N ALA A 74 7.56 3.08 6.72
CA ALA A 74 8.63 3.11 5.72
C ALA A 74 8.09 2.88 4.31
N ALA A 75 7.14 1.95 4.14
CA ALA A 75 6.48 1.72 2.85
C ALA A 75 5.68 2.96 2.39
N VAL A 76 4.96 3.62 3.31
CA VAL A 76 4.21 4.85 3.01
C VAL A 76 5.17 5.98 2.59
N GLN A 77 6.22 6.20 3.38
CA GLN A 77 7.26 7.19 3.06
C GLN A 77 7.87 6.95 1.68
N GLN A 78 8.23 5.70 1.38
CA GLN A 78 8.83 5.35 0.09
C GLN A 78 7.87 5.61 -1.08
N SER A 79 6.57 5.37 -0.87
CA SER A 79 5.53 5.62 -1.89
C SER A 79 5.41 7.11 -2.21
N ILE A 80 5.45 7.97 -1.18
CA ILE A 80 5.46 9.43 -1.34
C ILE A 80 6.73 9.89 -2.07
N ILE A 81 7.91 9.40 -1.68
CA ILE A 81 9.18 9.74 -2.34
C ILE A 81 9.16 9.34 -3.83
N ASN A 82 8.61 8.16 -4.15
CA ASN A 82 8.51 7.69 -5.54
C ASN A 82 7.56 8.55 -6.38
N LEU A 83 6.44 8.99 -5.80
CA LEU A 83 5.52 9.92 -6.45
C LEU A 83 6.22 11.24 -6.79
N ILE A 84 6.94 11.81 -5.81
CA ILE A 84 7.70 13.05 -6.01
C ILE A 84 8.81 12.86 -7.06
N GLY A 85 9.50 11.73 -7.05
CA GLY A 85 10.49 11.40 -8.07
C GLY A 85 9.89 11.34 -9.47
N THR A 86 8.71 10.75 -9.63
CA THR A 86 8.01 10.67 -10.92
C THR A 86 7.56 12.05 -11.40
N TYR A 87 7.06 12.89 -10.49
CA TYR A 87 6.76 14.29 -10.80
C TYR A 87 7.99 15.07 -11.26
N ASN A 88 9.12 14.95 -10.55
CA ASN A 88 10.35 15.65 -10.92
C ASN A 88 10.87 15.19 -12.29
N ASN A 89 10.84 13.88 -12.58
CA ASN A 89 11.20 13.36 -13.90
C ASN A 89 10.33 13.95 -15.03
N LEU A 90 9.03 14.15 -14.78
CA LEU A 90 8.14 14.80 -15.74
C LEU A 90 8.46 16.29 -15.90
N MET A 91 8.77 16.98 -14.79
CA MET A 91 9.18 18.38 -14.85
C MET A 91 10.50 18.56 -15.60
N ASP A 92 11.48 17.66 -15.41
CA ASP A 92 12.72 17.63 -16.19
C ASP A 92 12.44 17.46 -17.69
N ALA A 93 11.56 16.52 -18.05
CA ALA A 93 11.16 16.31 -19.44
C ALA A 93 10.52 17.56 -20.04
N ILE A 94 9.62 18.23 -19.32
CA ILE A 94 8.99 19.48 -19.76
C ILE A 94 10.02 20.60 -19.88
N ASN A 95 10.87 20.78 -18.87
CA ASN A 95 11.89 21.83 -18.82
C ASN A 95 12.92 21.65 -19.94
N SER A 96 13.28 20.41 -20.29
CA SER A 96 14.16 20.11 -21.43
C SER A 96 13.60 20.62 -22.77
N GLN A 97 12.27 20.60 -22.94
CA GLN A 97 11.62 21.08 -24.16
C GLN A 97 11.53 22.61 -24.22
N GLN A 98 11.59 23.28 -23.06
CA GLN A 98 11.30 24.71 -22.90
C GLN A 98 12.53 25.56 -22.55
N SER A 99 13.71 24.95 -22.45
CA SER A 99 14.96 25.66 -22.16
C SER A 99 15.43 26.51 -23.33
N TYR A 100 16.17 27.57 -23.04
CA TYR A 100 16.85 28.40 -24.03
C TYR A 100 18.23 28.76 -23.51
N ASN A 101 19.26 28.53 -24.32
CA ASN A 101 20.63 28.94 -24.03
C ASN A 101 20.90 30.24 -24.79
N ALA A 102 21.10 31.34 -24.05
CA ALA A 102 21.35 32.65 -24.63
C ALA A 102 22.75 32.77 -25.26
N ASP A 103 23.74 32.00 -24.78
CA ASP A 103 25.11 32.04 -25.29
C ASP A 103 25.25 31.30 -26.63
N THR A 104 24.51 30.22 -26.81
CA THR A 104 24.53 29.41 -28.05
C THR A 104 23.35 29.68 -28.97
N GLU A 105 22.41 30.52 -28.54
CA GLU A 105 21.12 30.79 -29.18
C GLU A 105 20.27 29.52 -29.45
N GLN A 106 20.53 28.44 -28.70
CA GLN A 106 19.87 27.15 -28.88
C GLN A 106 18.60 27.03 -28.05
N ARG A 107 17.57 26.45 -28.67
CA ARG A 107 16.31 26.06 -28.02
C ARG A 107 16.40 24.62 -27.54
N GLY A 108 15.76 24.32 -26.41
CA GLY A 108 15.81 23.02 -25.76
C GLY A 108 15.24 21.88 -26.60
N GLY A 109 14.02 22.05 -27.15
CA GLY A 109 13.37 21.00 -27.92
C GLY A 109 12.35 21.48 -28.95
N PRO A 110 11.79 20.55 -29.75
CA PRO A 110 10.82 20.87 -30.79
C PRO A 110 9.54 21.55 -30.27
N LEU A 111 9.23 21.38 -28.98
CA LEU A 111 8.05 22.00 -28.36
C LEU A 111 8.34 23.38 -27.74
N PHE A 112 9.53 23.95 -27.91
CA PHE A 112 9.89 25.25 -27.35
C PHE A 112 8.86 26.34 -27.73
N GLY A 113 8.32 27.03 -26.72
CA GLY A 113 7.30 28.07 -26.91
C GLY A 113 5.88 27.55 -27.12
N ASN A 114 5.65 26.23 -26.99
CA ASN A 114 4.32 25.64 -27.07
C ASN A 114 3.49 26.00 -25.82
N VAL A 115 2.37 26.71 -26.03
CA VAL A 115 1.48 27.18 -24.96
C VAL A 115 0.75 26.02 -24.28
N SER A 116 0.40 24.95 -24.99
CA SER A 116 -0.26 23.78 -24.39
C SER A 116 0.64 23.06 -23.39
N LEU A 117 1.93 22.92 -23.70
CA LEU A 117 2.90 22.32 -22.78
C LEU A 117 3.10 23.19 -21.53
N MET A 118 3.09 24.52 -21.69
CA MET A 118 3.11 25.45 -20.56
C MET A 118 1.86 25.34 -19.67
N ASN A 119 0.70 25.16 -20.28
CA ASN A 119 -0.55 24.98 -19.54
C ASN A 119 -0.55 23.67 -18.74
N ILE A 120 -0.10 22.56 -19.34
CA ILE A 120 0.03 21.26 -18.66
C ILE A 120 0.98 21.39 -17.46
N ARG A 121 2.14 22.02 -17.64
CA ARG A 121 3.10 22.25 -16.56
C ARG A 121 2.48 23.02 -15.39
N ASN A 122 1.78 24.11 -15.70
CA ASN A 122 1.17 24.97 -14.68
C ASN A 122 0.01 24.26 -13.98
N GLN A 123 -0.79 23.49 -14.71
CA GLN A 123 -1.88 22.70 -14.15
C GLN A 123 -1.35 21.59 -13.23
N LEU A 124 -0.32 20.86 -13.66
CA LEU A 124 0.29 19.81 -12.85
C LEU A 124 0.88 20.36 -11.55
N ARG A 125 1.57 21.52 -11.62
CA ARG A 125 2.10 22.18 -10.44
C ARG A 125 0.95 22.53 -9.47
N ARG A 126 -0.12 23.16 -9.98
CA ARG A 126 -1.30 23.52 -9.18
C ARG A 126 -1.94 22.32 -8.50
N VAL A 127 -2.17 21.23 -9.24
CA VAL A 127 -2.78 20.01 -8.69
C VAL A 127 -2.01 19.48 -7.47
N ILE A 128 -0.69 19.66 -7.44
CA ILE A 128 0.13 19.15 -6.35
C ILE A 128 0.35 20.18 -5.23
N THR A 129 0.44 21.47 -5.56
CA THR A 129 0.74 22.52 -4.58
C THR A 129 -0.47 23.21 -4.00
N ASP A 130 -1.61 23.18 -4.70
CA ASP A 130 -2.82 23.86 -4.27
C ASP A 130 -3.35 23.17 -3.00
N PRO A 131 -3.72 23.93 -1.95
CA PRO A 131 -4.28 23.36 -0.75
C PRO A 131 -5.60 22.64 -1.05
N ILE A 132 -5.81 21.51 -0.40
CA ILE A 132 -7.11 20.84 -0.37
C ILE A 132 -7.97 21.48 0.73
N GLU A 133 -9.22 21.79 0.41
CA GLU A 133 -10.19 22.20 1.42
C GLU A 133 -10.55 20.98 2.28
N SER A 134 -10.13 21.01 3.54
CA SER A 134 -10.42 19.95 4.51
C SER A 134 -10.50 20.53 5.91
N SER A 135 -11.26 19.87 6.78
CA SER A 135 -11.20 20.12 8.23
C SER A 135 -9.96 19.51 8.90
N ALA A 136 -9.13 18.79 8.13
CA ALA A 136 -7.89 18.19 8.60
C ALA A 136 -6.78 19.22 8.84
N SER A 137 -5.84 18.85 9.71
CA SER A 137 -4.58 19.55 9.99
C SER A 137 -3.67 19.67 8.76
N LEU A 138 -3.73 18.67 7.87
CA LEU A 138 -2.94 18.59 6.66
C LEU A 138 -3.78 19.05 5.46
N THR A 139 -3.38 20.16 4.86
CA THR A 139 -4.08 20.77 3.73
C THR A 139 -3.21 20.88 2.50
N SER A 140 -1.89 20.72 2.62
CA SER A 140 -0.97 20.78 1.48
C SER A 140 0.22 19.85 1.65
N ILE A 141 0.88 19.52 0.54
CA ILE A 141 2.17 18.80 0.55
C ILE A 141 3.25 19.54 1.34
N PHE A 142 3.13 20.85 1.51
CA PHE A 142 4.05 21.65 2.33
C PHE A 142 3.97 21.27 3.81
N ASP A 143 2.79 20.86 4.29
CA ASP A 143 2.59 20.41 5.67
C ASP A 143 3.31 19.08 5.93
N LEU A 144 3.51 18.28 4.87
CA LEU A 144 4.27 17.02 4.88
C LEU A 144 5.79 17.21 4.84
N GLY A 145 6.28 18.46 4.78
CA GLY A 145 7.72 18.74 4.63
C GLY A 145 8.22 18.64 3.19
N ILE A 146 7.33 18.81 2.20
CA ILE A 146 7.71 18.85 0.78
C ILE A 146 7.73 20.31 0.34
N SER A 147 8.84 20.76 -0.26
CA SER A 147 9.00 22.14 -0.74
C SER A 147 9.09 22.19 -2.26
N ALA A 148 8.72 23.33 -2.86
CA ALA A 148 8.83 23.57 -4.29
C ALA A 148 9.93 24.58 -4.60
N ASP A 149 10.73 24.34 -5.64
CA ASP A 149 11.74 25.30 -6.10
C ASP A 149 11.27 26.16 -7.28
N LEU A 150 12.15 27.06 -7.75
CA LEU A 150 11.86 27.98 -8.86
C LEU A 150 11.76 27.26 -10.23
N THR A 151 12.33 26.06 -10.35
CA THR A 151 12.25 25.22 -11.55
C THR A 151 10.96 24.39 -11.58
N GLY A 152 10.23 24.39 -10.47
CA GLY A 152 9.01 23.63 -10.28
C GLY A 152 9.27 22.22 -9.74
N HIS A 153 10.50 21.87 -9.35
CA HIS A 153 10.77 20.59 -8.70
C HIS A 153 10.32 20.60 -7.25
N LEU A 154 10.00 19.40 -6.76
CA LEU A 154 9.61 19.15 -5.39
C LEU A 154 10.77 18.47 -4.65
N ASN A 155 11.08 19.00 -3.46
CA ASN A 155 12.13 18.50 -2.59
C ASN A 155 11.52 17.99 -1.29
N VAL A 156 11.85 16.75 -0.93
CA VAL A 156 11.33 16.09 0.26
C VAL A 156 12.30 16.23 1.42
N ASP A 157 11.85 16.81 2.53
CA ASP A 157 12.55 16.68 3.82
C ASP A 157 12.17 15.33 4.46
N ASN A 158 13.07 14.36 4.36
CA ASN A 158 12.84 13.02 4.88
C ASN A 158 12.61 12.99 6.40
N SER A 159 13.27 13.88 7.16
CA SER A 159 13.13 13.92 8.61
C SER A 159 11.76 14.47 8.98
N ARG A 160 11.34 15.57 8.35
CA ARG A 160 10.01 16.14 8.58
C ARG A 160 8.89 15.21 8.11
N LEU A 161 9.04 14.57 6.96
CA LEU A 161 8.06 13.61 6.45
C LEU A 161 7.90 12.42 7.42
N THR A 162 9.01 11.92 7.96
CA THR A 162 8.98 10.83 8.95
C THR A 162 8.28 11.24 10.24
N GLU A 163 8.50 12.47 10.71
CA GLU A 163 7.84 13.02 11.90
C GLU A 163 6.33 13.11 11.68
N VAL A 164 5.89 13.71 10.59
CA VAL A 164 4.46 13.85 10.26
C VAL A 164 3.77 12.48 10.11
N LEU A 165 4.43 11.51 9.46
CA LEU A 165 3.89 10.15 9.32
C LEU A 165 3.76 9.39 10.66
N LYS A 166 4.60 9.71 11.64
CA LYS A 166 4.52 9.12 12.98
C LYS A 166 3.44 9.78 13.84
N ASP A 167 3.30 11.09 13.70
CA ASP A 167 2.38 11.88 14.52
C ASP A 167 0.93 11.77 14.01
N ASP A 168 0.71 11.74 12.70
CA ASP A 168 -0.62 11.79 12.08
C ASP A 168 -0.70 10.95 10.79
N LEU A 169 -0.48 9.63 10.91
CA LEU A 169 -0.57 8.72 9.76
C LEU A 169 -1.95 8.74 9.09
N GLU A 170 -3.01 8.88 9.88
CA GLU A 170 -4.38 8.88 9.35
C GLU A 170 -4.67 10.17 8.57
N GLY A 171 -4.23 11.33 9.06
CA GLY A 171 -4.31 12.58 8.30
C GLY A 171 -3.53 12.52 6.99
N VAL A 172 -2.37 11.84 6.94
CA VAL A 172 -1.63 11.64 5.69
C VAL A 172 -2.39 10.72 4.73
N LYS A 173 -3.00 9.64 5.22
CA LYS A 173 -3.85 8.77 4.39
C LYS A 173 -5.06 9.54 3.86
N ASP A 174 -5.73 10.30 4.70
CA ASP A 174 -6.85 11.15 4.31
C ASP A 174 -6.39 12.14 3.23
N PHE A 175 -5.27 12.84 3.42
CA PHE A 175 -4.73 13.75 2.41
C PHE A 175 -4.55 13.09 1.02
N PHE A 176 -4.01 11.87 0.96
CA PHE A 176 -3.83 11.14 -0.30
C PHE A 176 -5.05 10.37 -0.79
N SER A 177 -6.07 10.16 0.05
CA SER A 177 -7.30 9.41 -0.29
C SER A 177 -8.52 10.29 -0.51
N LEU A 178 -8.50 11.54 -0.01
CA LEU A 178 -9.41 12.67 -0.32
C LEU A 178 -9.20 13.13 -1.77
N SER A 179 -9.30 12.17 -2.67
CA SER A 179 -9.43 12.36 -4.10
C SER A 179 -10.91 12.57 -4.41
N GLU A 180 -11.51 13.63 -3.86
CA GLU A 180 -12.44 14.38 -4.71
C GLU A 180 -11.58 14.98 -5.83
N ASN A 181 -11.45 14.16 -6.86
CA ASN A 181 -10.69 14.36 -8.07
C ASN A 181 -10.77 15.83 -8.51
N VAL A 182 -9.69 16.60 -8.33
CA VAL A 182 -9.68 18.06 -8.62
C VAL A 182 -9.91 18.35 -10.11
N ALA A 183 -9.85 17.32 -10.97
CA ALA A 183 -10.33 17.34 -12.34
C ALA A 183 -11.85 17.60 -12.49
N HIS A 184 -12.65 17.43 -11.42
CA HIS A 184 -14.07 17.76 -11.38
C HIS A 184 -14.36 19.23 -11.03
N SER A 185 -13.45 19.95 -10.37
CA SER A 185 -13.73 21.34 -9.96
C SER A 185 -13.67 22.34 -11.13
N SER A 186 -12.95 22.01 -12.21
CA SER A 186 -12.85 22.87 -13.39
C SER A 186 -14.04 22.78 -14.35
N PHE A 187 -15.02 21.92 -14.07
CA PHE A 187 -16.23 21.77 -14.88
C PHE A 187 -17.42 21.65 -13.94
N GLU A 188 -18.13 22.75 -13.72
CA GLU A 188 -19.38 22.78 -12.96
C GLU A 188 -20.35 21.69 -13.44
N THR A 189 -20.33 20.54 -12.79
CA THR A 189 -21.43 19.60 -12.69
C THR A 189 -21.09 18.66 -11.54
N THR A 190 -21.87 18.77 -10.48
CA THR A 190 -21.93 17.78 -9.40
C THR A 190 -22.30 16.41 -9.96
N PRO A 191 -21.53 15.36 -9.63
CA PRO A 191 -22.19 14.12 -9.24
C PRO A 191 -21.64 13.67 -7.89
N SER A 192 -22.52 13.61 -6.90
CA SER A 192 -22.24 12.92 -5.64
C SER A 192 -21.82 11.48 -5.93
N ALA A 193 -20.55 11.17 -5.68
CA ALA A 193 -20.10 9.79 -5.55
C ALA A 193 -20.21 9.41 -4.07
N SER A 194 -21.41 8.96 -3.67
CA SER A 194 -21.62 8.25 -2.41
C SER A 194 -20.89 6.92 -2.47
N SER A 195 -19.65 6.84 -1.96
CA SER A 195 -18.98 5.56 -1.74
C SER A 195 -19.41 4.95 -0.39
N THR A 196 -20.71 4.70 -0.24
CA THR A 196 -21.19 3.69 0.71
C THR A 196 -21.14 2.34 0.00
N LEU A 197 -19.96 1.71 -0.02
CA LEU A 197 -19.87 0.28 -0.29
C LEU A 197 -20.28 -0.48 0.98
N SER A 198 -21.60 -0.47 1.21
CA SER A 198 -22.26 -1.52 1.98
C SER A 198 -22.31 -2.74 1.06
N GLY A 199 -21.46 -3.71 1.33
CA GLY A 199 -21.50 -5.02 0.69
C GLY A 199 -21.48 -6.08 1.77
N ASP A 200 -22.68 -6.55 2.14
CA ASP A 200 -22.88 -7.89 2.69
C ASP A 200 -22.15 -8.90 1.79
N PHE A 201 -21.23 -9.67 2.35
CA PHE A 201 -21.09 -11.14 2.27
C PHE A 201 -19.95 -11.60 3.20
#